data_AF-A0A7C2FAV0-F1
#
_entry.id   AF-A0A7C2FAV0-F1
#
_cell.length_a   1.000
_cell.length_b   1.000
_cell.length_c   1.000
_cell.angle_alpha   90.00
_cell.angle_beta   90.00
_cell.angle_gamma   90.00
#
_symmetry.space_group_name_H-M   'P 1'
#
loop_
_entity.id
_entity.type
_entity.pdbx_description
1 polymer ?
#
loop_
_entity_poly.entity_id
_entity_poly.type
_entity_poly.pdbx_seq_one_letter_code
_entity_poly.pdbx_strand_id
1 'polypeptide(L)'
;MNRLAPVSDIDDIFPIYQNTPIGRLLEYHNLDRPDDKYDTAELLIGMCMDHRKKLNIPDNFAYIIRSGGANLRYSEFKISYAIAIG
;
A
#
# COMPACT_ATOMS: atom_id res chain seq x y z
N MET A 1 -12.87 8.44 -18.91
CA MET A 1 -12.08 7.84 -17.82
C MET A 1 -11.67 6.43 -18.23
N ASN A 2 -10.74 6.27 -19.20
CA ASN A 2 -10.30 4.95 -19.72
C ASN A 2 -8.81 4.70 -19.41
N ARG A 3 -8.32 5.23 -18.28
CA ARG A 3 -6.91 5.08 -17.86
C ARG A 3 -6.71 4.09 -16.72
N LEU A 4 -7.80 3.60 -16.12
CA LEU A 4 -7.75 2.68 -14.99
C LEU A 4 -7.98 1.27 -15.51
N ALA A 5 -7.12 0.34 -15.10
CA ALA A 5 -7.32 -1.09 -15.27
C ALA A 5 -8.00 -1.64 -14.00
N PRO A 6 -9.15 -2.33 -14.12
CA PRO A 6 -9.70 -3.06 -12.99
C PRO A 6 -8.76 -4.21 -12.61
N VAL A 7 -8.75 -4.57 -11.33
CA VAL A 7 -8.03 -5.74 -10.82
C VAL A 7 -9.05 -6.59 -10.08
N SER A 8 -9.49 -7.65 -10.75
CA SER A 8 -10.47 -8.65 -10.27
C SER A 8 -9.87 -10.06 -10.18
N ASP A 9 -8.72 -10.28 -10.81
CA ASP A 9 -7.91 -11.48 -10.70
C ASP A 9 -6.41 -11.12 -10.60
N ILE A 10 -5.57 -12.08 -10.23
CA ILE A 10 -4.11 -11.93 -10.17
C ILE A 10 -3.55 -11.61 -11.56
N ASP A 11 -4.12 -12.20 -12.61
CA ASP A 11 -3.67 -11.97 -14.00
C ASP A 11 -3.96 -10.53 -14.49
N ASP A 12 -4.88 -9.81 -13.82
CA ASP A 12 -5.15 -8.39 -14.12
C ASP A 12 -4.03 -7.47 -13.58
N ILE A 13 -3.22 -7.94 -12.62
CA ILE A 13 -2.08 -7.19 -12.09
C ILE A 13 -0.96 -7.22 -13.13
N PHE A 14 -0.50 -6.05 -13.56
CA PHE A 14 0.57 -5.99 -14.56
C PHE A 14 1.83 -6.75 -14.11
N PRO A 15 2.52 -7.47 -15.02
CA PRO A 15 3.67 -8.32 -14.67
C PRO A 15 4.78 -7.63 -13.88
N ILE A 16 4.98 -6.33 -14.08
CA ILE A 16 5.98 -5.53 -13.34
C ILE A 16 5.66 -5.40 -11.84
N TYR A 17 4.39 -5.54 -11.46
CA TYR A 17 3.92 -5.46 -10.07
C TYR A 17 3.65 -6.82 -9.45
N GLN A 18 3.51 -7.89 -10.25
CA GLN A 18 3.33 -9.24 -9.74
C GLN A 18 4.53 -9.65 -8.89
N ASN A 19 4.29 -10.40 -7.81
CA ASN A 19 5.32 -10.83 -6.86
C ASN A 19 6.13 -9.67 -6.23
N THR A 20 5.57 -8.47 -6.21
CA THR A 20 6.12 -7.32 -5.47
C THR A 20 5.19 -6.96 -4.32
N PRO A 21 5.65 -6.18 -3.32
CA PRO A 21 4.75 -5.65 -2.30
C PRO A 21 3.58 -4.82 -2.89
N ILE A 22 3.76 -4.15 -4.03
CA ILE A 22 2.68 -3.43 -4.72
C ILE A 22 1.62 -4.41 -5.25
N GLY A 23 2.03 -5.53 -5.83
CA GLY A 23 1.11 -6.59 -6.26
C GLY A 23 0.35 -7.17 -5.08
N ARG A 24 1.05 -7.50 -3.99
CA ARG A 24 0.43 -8.00 -2.75
C ARG A 24 -0.57 -7.00 -2.16
N LEU A 25 -0.29 -5.70 -2.18
CA LEU A 25 -1.26 -4.67 -1.78
C LEU A 25 -2.57 -4.77 -2.59
N LEU A 26 -2.49 -5.02 -3.90
CA LEU A 26 -3.67 -5.21 -4.74
C LEU A 26 -4.38 -6.53 -4.43
N GLU A 27 -3.63 -7.61 -4.21
CA GLU A 27 -4.18 -8.91 -3.83
C GLU A 27 -4.96 -8.84 -2.50
N TYR A 28 -4.37 -8.24 -1.46
CA TYR A 28 -5.07 -8.06 -0.18
C TYR A 28 -6.27 -7.13 -0.29
N HIS A 29 -6.14 -6.03 -1.05
CA HIS A 29 -7.19 -5.02 -1.09
C HIS A 29 -8.37 -5.42 -1.98
N ASN A 30 -8.11 -6.09 -3.10
CA ASN A 30 -9.11 -6.36 -4.13
C ASN A 30 -9.52 -7.83 -4.24
N LEU A 31 -8.61 -8.77 -3.91
CA LEU A 31 -8.78 -10.20 -4.22
C LEU A 31 -8.98 -11.07 -2.98
N ASP A 32 -9.25 -10.45 -1.82
CA ASP A 32 -9.48 -11.12 -0.53
C ASP A 32 -8.39 -12.16 -0.18
N ARG A 33 -7.14 -11.86 -0.55
CA ARG A 33 -5.99 -12.71 -0.19
C ARG A 33 -5.94 -12.86 1.35
N PRO A 34 -5.73 -14.08 1.88
CA PRO A 34 -5.53 -14.29 3.31
C PRO A 34 -4.34 -13.50 3.86
N ASP A 35 -4.49 -12.98 5.08
CA ASP A 35 -3.44 -12.19 5.71
C ASP A 35 -2.18 -13.02 5.98
N ASP A 36 -1.06 -12.61 5.41
CA ASP A 36 0.26 -13.16 5.70
C ASP A 36 0.86 -12.49 6.96
N LYS A 37 1.87 -13.12 7.55
CA LYS A 37 2.59 -12.55 8.71
C LYS A 37 3.80 -11.75 8.26
N TYR A 38 3.93 -10.55 8.81
CA TYR A 38 5.04 -9.64 8.54
C TYR A 38 5.77 -9.27 9.83
N ASP A 39 7.08 -9.49 9.85
CA ASP A 39 7.97 -9.03 10.92
C ASP A 39 8.49 -7.60 10.63
N THR A 40 8.59 -7.24 9.35
CA THR A 40 9.01 -5.91 8.87
C THR A 40 8.06 -5.41 7.78
N ALA A 41 7.87 -4.10 7.74
CA ALA A 41 7.03 -3.46 6.73
C ALA A 41 7.73 -3.46 5.37
N GLU A 42 7.00 -3.80 4.31
CA GLU A 42 7.54 -3.89 2.95
C GLU A 42 7.15 -2.70 2.06
N LEU A 43 6.27 -1.83 2.56
CA LEU A 43 5.79 -0.64 1.85
C LEU A 43 5.72 0.59 2.76
N LEU A 44 5.95 1.75 2.14
CA LEU A 44 5.57 3.05 2.67
C LEU A 44 4.42 3.63 1.84
N ILE A 45 3.28 3.88 2.48
CA ILE A 45 2.07 4.41 1.84
C ILE A 45 1.79 5.82 2.37
N GLY A 46 1.81 6.80 1.46
CA GLY A 46 1.29 8.14 1.70
C GLY A 46 -0.16 8.23 1.25
N MET A 47 -1.09 8.56 2.15
CA MET A 47 -2.51 8.67 1.80
C MET A 47 -3.23 9.82 2.49
N CYS A 48 -4.43 10.14 2.01
CA CYS A 48 -5.24 11.19 2.61
C CYS A 48 -5.70 10.78 4.02
N MET A 49 -5.78 11.76 4.92
CA MET A 49 -6.37 11.62 6.26
C MET A 49 -7.89 11.32 6.26
N ASP A 50 -8.55 11.35 5.10
CA ASP A 50 -9.97 11.07 4.96
C ASP A 50 -10.36 9.69 5.52
N HIS A 51 -11.21 9.65 6.54
CA HIS A 51 -11.61 8.42 7.24
C HIS A 51 -12.30 7.38 6.35
N ARG A 52 -12.85 7.79 5.20
CA ARG A 52 -13.50 6.89 4.23
C ARG A 52 -12.50 6.03 3.47
N LYS A 53 -11.21 6.37 3.54
CA LYS A 53 -10.13 5.60 2.90
C LYS A 53 -9.63 4.54 3.89
N LYS A 54 -10.03 3.29 3.67
CA LYS A 54 -9.58 2.11 4.40
C LYS A 54 -8.87 1.16 3.43
N LEU A 55 -7.69 0.68 3.82
CA LEU A 55 -6.98 -0.40 3.11
C LEU A 55 -7.30 -1.71 3.82
N ASN A 56 -7.44 -2.78 3.04
CA ASN A 56 -7.52 -4.14 3.56
C ASN A 56 -6.13 -4.73 3.32
N ILE A 57 -5.33 -4.78 4.38
CA ILE A 57 -3.95 -5.28 4.37
C ILE A 57 -3.66 -5.94 5.71
N PRO A 58 -2.70 -6.87 5.77
CA PRO A 58 -2.28 -7.50 7.01
C PRO A 58 -1.63 -6.51 7.97
N ASP A 59 -1.60 -6.89 9.25
CA ASP A 59 -0.82 -6.19 10.26
C ASP A 59 0.68 -6.18 9.89
N ASN A 60 1.37 -5.10 10.25
CA ASN A 60 2.80 -4.87 10.01
C ASN A 60 3.25 -4.84 8.54
N PHE A 61 2.36 -5.00 7.56
CA PHE A 61 2.72 -5.02 6.14
C PHE A 61 3.31 -3.69 5.63
N ALA A 62 2.82 -2.55 6.12
CA ALA A 62 3.20 -1.24 5.60
C ALA A 62 3.25 -0.13 6.66
N TYR A 63 4.18 0.81 6.50
CA TYR A 63 4.10 2.11 7.14
C TYR A 63 3.08 3.00 6.42
N ILE A 64 2.10 3.54 7.14
CA ILE A 64 1.08 4.43 6.56
C ILE A 64 1.21 5.84 7.15
N ILE A 65 1.54 6.82 6.30
CA ILE A 65 1.53 8.23 6.66
C ILE A 65 0.28 8.88 6.09
N ARG A 66 -0.56 9.42 6.98
CA ARG A 66 -1.81 10.08 6.61
C ARG A 66 -1.71 11.59 6.80
N SER A 67 -2.05 12.35 5.77
CA SER A 67 -2.07 13.81 5.82
C SER A 67 -3.13 14.39 4.88
N GLY A 68 -3.44 15.68 5.01
CA GLY A 68 -4.38 16.37 4.12
C GLY A 68 -3.92 16.25 2.66
N GLY A 69 -4.75 15.63 1.81
CA GLY A 69 -4.42 15.43 0.39
C GLY A 69 -3.21 14.53 0.13
N ALA A 70 -2.81 13.70 1.10
CA ALA A 70 -1.56 12.92 1.05
C ALA A 70 -0.30 13.80 0.87
N ASN A 71 -0.35 15.06 1.32
CA ASN A 71 0.80 15.96 1.28
C ASN A 71 1.85 15.54 2.32
N LEU A 72 2.99 15.03 1.86
CA LEU A 72 4.08 14.54 2.70
C LEU A 72 5.20 15.57 2.93
N ARG A 73 5.04 16.82 2.49
CA ARG A 73 6.09 17.87 2.52
C ARG A 73 6.73 18.08 3.89
N TYR A 74 6.01 17.86 4.99
CA TYR A 74 6.50 18.07 6.37
C TYR A 74 6.63 16.75 7.16
N SER A 75 6.82 15.64 6.44
CA SER A 75 6.93 14.29 7.02
C SER A 75 8.29 13.65 6.73
N GLU A 76 9.30 14.44 6.40
CA GLU A 76 10.64 13.99 5.99
C GLU A 76 11.26 13.03 7.00
N PHE A 77 11.15 13.33 8.30
CA PHE A 77 11.65 12.45 9.34
C PHE A 77 10.93 11.09 9.35
N LYS A 78 9.60 11.08 9.24
CA LYS A 78 8.79 9.84 9.24
C LYS A 78 9.09 8.99 8.01
N ILE A 79 9.26 9.63 6.85
CA ILE A 79 9.64 8.98 5.60
C ILE A 79 11.04 8.40 5.70
N SER A 80 12.00 9.19 6.19
CA SER A 80 13.39 8.77 6.38
C SER A 80 13.49 7.55 7.30
N TYR A 81 12.78 7.58 8.44
CA TYR A 81 12.70 6.44 9.34
C TYR A 81 12.11 5.19 8.67
N ALA A 82 10.97 5.34 7.98
CA ALA A 82 10.30 4.22 7.31
C ALA A 82 11.17 3.59 6.21
N ILE A 83 11.95 4.40 5.48
CA ILE A 83 12.89 3.92 4.44
C ILE A 83 14.15 3.30 5.06
N ALA A 84 14.63 3.82 6.19
CA ALA A 84 15.88 3.36 6.80
C ALA A 84 15.73 2.06 7.62
N ILE A 85 14.54 1.81 8.17
CA ILE A 85 14.25 0.67 9.05
C ILE A 85 13.41 -0.41 8.37
N GLY A 86 12.63 -0.04 7.35
CA GLY A 86 11.85 -0.98 6.54
C GLY A 86 12.72 -1.84 5.63
#